data_AF-A0A971JJL8-F1
#
_entry.id   AF-A0A971JJL8-F1
#
_cell.length_a   1.000
_cell.length_b   1.000
_cell.length_c   1.000
_cell.angle_alpha   90.00
_cell.angle_beta   90.00
_cell.angle_gamma   90.00
#
_symmetry.space_group_name_H-M   'P 1'
#
loop_
_entity.id
_entity.type
_entity.pdbx_description
1 polymer ?
#
loop_
_entity_poly.entity_id
_entity_poly.type
_entity_poly.pdbx_seq_one_letter_code
_entity_poly.pdbx_strand_id
1 'polypeptide(L)'
;DLAALAARLEAAAAPGARAFTAAVALGRATGDPRWPVLADRWFPGPAPEAQTALMWHESAAHPQAMFALSQELEKLGDALLRRADNPFGLYATVEDGEAAFFPRDGAGSTARVLLAAQAMARVYRLVPKPEYQEFIYDQLGWLFGVNPEGLCLLEGIGDAPAPLVLPPSGKTRGDCAGLFLNGFAARTPDDDRPWLPKAEAEAPTEATNGFSLSNSARFVSTLSLVKAIRTVMPDEAKK
;
A
#
# COMPACT_ATOMS: atom_id res chain seq x y z
N ASP A 1 -9.18 7.03 30.11
CA ASP A 1 -8.06 7.55 30.93
C ASP A 1 -6.75 7.17 30.26
N LEU A 2 -6.00 8.16 29.78
CA LEU A 2 -4.72 7.97 29.09
C LEU A 2 -3.61 7.51 30.05
N ALA A 3 -3.70 7.85 31.34
CA ALA A 3 -2.70 7.47 32.34
C ALA A 3 -2.78 5.96 32.65
N ALA A 4 -4.00 5.43 32.80
CA ALA A 4 -4.22 3.99 32.96
C ALA A 4 -3.81 3.17 31.72
N LEU A 5 -4.01 3.72 30.51
CA LEU A 5 -3.55 3.09 29.27
C LEU A 5 -2.02 3.04 29.20
N ALA A 6 -1.34 4.16 29.53
CA ALA A 6 0.12 4.22 29.60
C ALA A 6 0.69 3.20 30.59
N ALA A 7 0.16 3.14 31.83
CA ALA A 7 0.61 2.18 32.84
C ALA A 7 0.43 0.71 32.41
N ARG A 8 -0.68 0.38 31.74
CA ARG A 8 -0.91 -0.97 31.18
C ARG A 8 0.07 -1.30 30.04
N LEU A 9 0.38 -0.32 29.21
CA LEU A 9 1.31 -0.47 28.10
C LEU A 9 2.76 -0.58 28.60
N GLU A 10 3.16 0.18 29.62
CA GLU A 10 4.48 0.09 30.27
C GLU A 10 4.75 -1.29 30.88
N ALA A 11 3.71 -1.91 31.44
CA ALA A 11 3.76 -3.26 32.00
C ALA A 11 3.74 -4.37 30.92
N ALA A 12 3.35 -4.05 29.68
CA ALA A 12 3.30 -5.02 28.60
C ALA A 12 4.66 -5.19 27.92
N ALA A 13 5.07 -6.42 27.68
CA ALA A 13 6.11 -6.72 26.69
C ALA A 13 5.49 -6.62 25.30
N ALA A 14 5.56 -5.44 24.67
CA ALA A 14 5.09 -5.27 23.30
C ALA A 14 6.27 -5.02 22.33
N PRO A 15 7.11 -6.04 22.05
CA PRO A 15 8.13 -5.92 21.02
C PRO A 15 7.46 -5.91 19.64
N GLY A 16 7.69 -4.84 18.85
CA GLY A 16 7.34 -4.83 17.44
C GLY A 16 6.95 -3.46 16.88
N ALA A 17 7.02 -3.36 15.55
CA ALA A 17 6.82 -2.14 14.79
C ALA A 17 5.49 -1.41 15.07
N ARG A 18 4.41 -2.13 15.34
CA ARG A 18 3.09 -1.54 15.64
C ARG A 18 3.08 -0.84 17.00
N ALA A 19 3.63 -1.48 18.04
CA ALA A 19 3.71 -0.92 19.38
C ALA A 19 4.61 0.32 19.40
N PHE A 20 5.76 0.24 18.73
CA PHE A 20 6.64 1.38 18.48
C PHE A 20 5.92 2.53 17.77
N THR A 21 5.23 2.25 16.65
CA THR A 21 4.49 3.26 15.89
C THR A 21 3.42 3.95 16.74
N ALA A 22 2.70 3.19 17.57
CA ALA A 22 1.70 3.73 18.49
C ALA A 22 2.34 4.64 19.55
N ALA A 23 3.46 4.21 20.17
CA ALA A 23 4.17 5.01 21.16
C ALA A 23 4.67 6.34 20.57
N VAL A 24 5.31 6.32 19.39
CA VAL A 24 5.77 7.54 18.72
C VAL A 24 4.59 8.47 18.40
N ALA A 25 3.49 7.94 17.88
CA ALA A 25 2.30 8.74 17.56
C ALA A 25 1.69 9.38 18.82
N LEU A 26 1.55 8.62 19.92
CA LEU A 26 1.02 9.12 21.19
C LEU A 26 1.94 10.17 21.81
N GLY A 27 3.27 9.98 21.77
CA GLY A 27 4.23 10.98 22.21
C GLY A 27 4.07 12.31 21.49
N ARG A 28 3.92 12.27 20.16
CA ARG A 28 3.69 13.48 19.35
C ARG A 28 2.34 14.13 19.60
N ALA A 29 1.30 13.34 19.77
CA ALA A 29 -0.06 13.86 19.95
C ALA A 29 -0.29 14.44 21.35
N THR A 30 0.38 13.90 22.37
CA THR A 30 0.11 14.26 23.78
C THR A 30 1.22 15.08 24.43
N GLY A 31 2.46 15.03 23.92
CA GLY A 31 3.61 15.63 24.57
C GLY A 31 4.05 14.95 25.87
N ASP A 32 3.45 13.80 26.22
CA ASP A 32 3.78 13.09 27.45
C ASP A 32 5.16 12.38 27.33
N PRO A 33 6.11 12.67 28.25
CA PRO A 33 7.49 12.20 28.15
C PRO A 33 7.64 10.68 28.37
N ARG A 34 6.59 9.98 28.82
CA ARG A 34 6.62 8.51 28.97
C ARG A 34 6.63 7.79 27.62
N TRP A 35 6.01 8.38 26.59
CA TRP A 35 5.90 7.74 25.28
C TRP A 35 7.22 7.64 24.53
N PRO A 36 8.10 8.68 24.49
CA PRO A 36 9.45 8.53 23.93
C PRO A 36 10.25 7.41 24.60
N VAL A 37 10.19 7.29 25.93
CA VAL A 37 10.88 6.22 26.68
C VAL A 37 10.37 4.83 26.27
N LEU A 38 9.05 4.68 26.09
CA LEU A 38 8.47 3.44 25.57
C LEU A 38 8.84 3.17 24.11
N ALA A 39 8.89 4.20 23.27
CA ALA A 39 9.30 4.07 21.88
C ALA A 39 10.75 3.56 21.78
N ASP A 40 11.68 4.10 22.58
CA ASP A 40 13.06 3.59 22.64
C ASP A 40 13.10 2.13 23.13
N ARG A 41 12.32 1.80 24.17
CA ARG A 41 12.25 0.42 24.69
C ARG A 41 11.70 -0.58 23.67
N TRP A 42 10.78 -0.15 22.81
CA TRP A 42 10.13 -0.98 21.80
C TRP A 42 10.74 -0.82 20.40
N PHE A 43 11.91 -0.20 20.31
CA PHE A 43 12.55 0.10 19.04
C PHE A 43 12.65 -1.18 18.17
N PRO A 44 12.04 -1.19 16.97
CA PRO A 44 11.87 -2.40 16.19
C PRO A 44 13.09 -2.74 15.32
N GLY A 45 14.15 -1.93 15.37
CA GLY A 45 15.22 -2.00 14.39
C GLY A 45 14.79 -1.47 13.01
N PRO A 46 15.44 -1.89 11.92
CA PRO A 46 15.12 -1.46 10.56
C PRO A 46 13.84 -2.16 10.04
N ALA A 47 12.68 -1.74 10.54
CA ALA A 47 11.38 -2.30 10.17
C ALA A 47 10.64 -1.41 9.15
N PRO A 48 10.46 -1.84 7.88
CA PRO A 48 9.77 -1.07 6.83
C PRO A 48 8.36 -0.61 7.21
N GLU A 49 7.60 -1.43 7.93
CA GLU A 49 6.25 -1.12 8.36
C GLU A 49 6.19 0.03 9.38
N ALA A 50 7.28 0.25 10.14
CA ALA A 50 7.44 1.33 11.11
C ALA A 50 8.11 2.58 10.52
N GLN A 51 8.42 2.62 9.21
CA GLN A 51 9.21 3.69 8.59
C GLN A 51 8.78 5.11 9.01
N THR A 52 7.49 5.45 8.92
CA THR A 52 7.02 6.79 9.29
C THR A 52 7.30 7.11 10.76
N ALA A 53 7.10 6.14 11.65
CA ALA A 53 7.42 6.32 13.06
C ALA A 53 8.93 6.43 13.28
N LEU A 54 9.76 5.65 12.57
CA LEU A 54 11.22 5.74 12.64
C LEU A 54 11.71 7.13 12.19
N MET A 55 11.13 7.65 11.10
CA MET A 55 11.40 9.01 10.62
C MET A 55 10.92 10.11 11.57
N TRP A 56 9.88 9.88 12.36
CA TRP A 56 9.39 10.86 13.33
C TRP A 56 10.11 10.79 14.67
N HIS A 57 10.60 9.60 15.01
CA HIS A 57 11.29 9.36 16.26
C HIS A 57 12.64 10.07 16.28
N GLU A 58 13.28 10.29 15.11
CA GLU A 58 14.55 11.02 14.91
C GLU A 58 15.49 10.94 16.13
N SER A 59 15.66 9.73 16.67
CA SER A 59 16.44 9.58 17.87
C SER A 59 17.90 9.72 17.45
N ALA A 60 18.53 10.82 17.87
CA ALA A 60 19.97 11.02 17.76
C ALA A 60 20.78 9.83 18.33
N ALA A 61 20.14 8.93 19.10
CA ALA A 61 20.72 7.70 19.61
C ALA A 61 20.82 6.55 18.58
N HIS A 62 20.15 6.61 17.42
CA HIS A 62 20.10 5.49 16.47
C HIS A 62 20.40 5.85 15.00
N PRO A 63 21.44 6.64 14.68
CA PRO A 63 21.77 6.99 13.29
C PRO A 63 22.09 5.77 12.41
N GLN A 64 22.69 4.72 12.99
CA GLN A 64 22.98 3.48 12.23
C GLN A 64 21.70 2.74 11.81
N ALA A 65 20.61 2.90 12.55
CA ALA A 65 19.37 2.21 12.24
C ALA A 65 18.68 2.79 11.00
N MET A 66 18.80 4.10 10.75
CA MET A 66 18.29 4.71 9.52
C MET A 66 19.07 4.25 8.29
N PHE A 67 20.40 4.13 8.40
CA PHE A 67 21.21 3.58 7.33
C PHE A 67 20.86 2.12 7.04
N ALA A 68 20.78 1.28 8.08
CA ALA A 68 20.36 -0.12 7.95
C ALA A 68 18.95 -0.25 7.36
N LEU A 69 18.02 0.62 7.77
CA LEU A 69 16.67 0.67 7.21
C LEU A 69 16.70 0.98 5.72
N SER A 70 17.49 1.96 5.27
CA SER A 70 17.61 2.26 3.85
C SER A 70 18.14 1.07 3.05
N GLN A 71 19.13 0.32 3.58
CA GLN A 71 19.63 -0.88 2.91
C GLN A 71 18.57 -1.99 2.82
N GLU A 72 17.81 -2.24 3.88
CA GLU A 72 16.73 -3.24 3.86
C GLU A 72 15.58 -2.83 2.94
N LEU A 73 15.22 -1.53 2.93
CA LEU A 73 14.23 -0.98 2.00
C LEU A 73 14.69 -1.05 0.55
N GLU A 74 15.97 -0.82 0.29
CA GLU A 74 16.53 -0.95 -1.06
C GLU A 74 16.41 -2.37 -1.57
N LYS A 75 16.79 -3.38 -0.76
CA LYS A 75 16.62 -4.80 -1.11
C LYS A 75 15.15 -5.15 -1.39
N LEU A 76 14.23 -4.62 -0.58
CA LEU A 76 12.80 -4.79 -0.79
C LEU A 76 12.35 -4.15 -2.12
N GLY A 77 12.76 -2.91 -2.39
CA GLY A 77 12.47 -2.20 -3.64
C GLY A 77 12.97 -2.97 -4.87
N ASP A 78 14.23 -3.37 -4.87
CA ASP A 78 14.81 -4.14 -5.96
C ASP A 78 14.09 -5.50 -6.15
N ALA A 79 13.63 -6.13 -5.07
CA ALA A 79 12.85 -7.37 -5.14
C ALA A 79 11.44 -7.16 -5.72
N LEU A 80 10.77 -6.07 -5.36
CA LEU A 80 9.47 -5.69 -5.94
C LEU A 80 9.62 -5.39 -7.44
N LEU A 81 10.65 -4.62 -7.81
CA LEU A 81 10.91 -4.24 -9.20
C LEU A 81 11.16 -5.46 -10.09
N ARG A 82 11.98 -6.42 -9.63
CA ARG A 82 12.21 -7.69 -10.36
C ARG A 82 10.93 -8.50 -10.59
N ARG A 83 9.94 -8.36 -9.72
CA ARG A 83 8.65 -9.05 -9.83
C ARG A 83 7.64 -8.30 -10.70
N ALA A 84 8.01 -7.15 -11.25
CA ALA A 84 7.19 -6.35 -12.14
C ALA A 84 7.68 -6.36 -13.59
N ASP A 85 8.46 -7.37 -13.98
CA ASP A 85 9.00 -7.51 -15.34
C ASP A 85 7.92 -7.96 -16.34
N ASN A 86 7.07 -7.02 -16.76
CA ASN A 86 6.04 -7.21 -17.77
C ASN A 86 5.66 -5.86 -18.42
N PRO A 87 4.94 -5.86 -19.56
CA PRO A 87 4.62 -4.62 -20.30
C PRO A 87 3.81 -3.57 -19.54
N PHE A 88 3.14 -3.95 -18.44
CA PHE A 88 2.36 -3.03 -17.60
C PHE A 88 3.09 -2.63 -16.32
N GLY A 89 4.30 -3.14 -16.09
CA GLY A 89 5.01 -2.95 -14.82
C GLY A 89 4.26 -3.54 -13.61
N LEU A 90 3.28 -4.43 -13.82
CA LEU A 90 2.41 -4.92 -12.76
C LEU A 90 3.16 -5.88 -11.83
N TYR A 91 3.06 -5.69 -10.52
CA TYR A 91 3.73 -6.58 -9.56
C TYR A 91 3.13 -8.00 -9.51
N ALA A 92 3.98 -9.01 -9.65
CA ALA A 92 3.65 -10.41 -9.36
C ALA A 92 3.99 -10.82 -7.92
N THR A 93 3.09 -11.59 -7.31
CA THR A 93 3.41 -12.40 -6.14
C THR A 93 4.08 -13.71 -6.55
N VAL A 94 4.53 -14.51 -5.57
CA VAL A 94 4.99 -15.88 -5.81
C VAL A 94 3.98 -16.83 -5.17
N GLU A 95 3.34 -17.67 -5.98
CA GLU A 95 2.41 -18.71 -5.56
C GLU A 95 2.90 -20.06 -6.11
N ASP A 96 3.05 -21.04 -5.23
CA ASP A 96 3.58 -22.37 -5.58
C ASP A 96 4.94 -22.36 -6.30
N GLY A 97 5.77 -21.35 -6.03
CA GLY A 97 7.09 -21.18 -6.62
C GLY A 97 7.11 -20.41 -7.95
N GLU A 98 5.95 -20.10 -8.51
CA GLU A 98 5.79 -19.40 -9.78
C GLU A 98 5.29 -17.97 -9.59
N ALA A 99 5.56 -17.10 -10.57
CA ALA A 99 4.98 -15.77 -10.59
C ALA A 99 3.45 -15.84 -10.75
N ALA A 100 2.73 -15.05 -9.96
CA ALA A 100 1.29 -14.91 -10.01
C ALA A 100 0.91 -13.42 -9.91
N PHE A 101 0.42 -12.86 -11.01
CA PHE A 101 -0.06 -11.48 -11.10
C PHE A 101 -1.45 -11.33 -10.49
N PHE A 102 -2.30 -12.34 -10.64
CA PHE A 102 -3.67 -12.32 -10.12
C PHE A 102 -3.91 -13.46 -9.12
N PRO A 103 -4.77 -13.23 -8.10
CA PRO A 103 -5.11 -14.29 -7.16
C PRO A 103 -5.80 -15.47 -7.86
N ARG A 104 -5.26 -16.68 -7.65
CA ARG A 104 -5.82 -17.94 -8.19
C ARG A 104 -7.06 -18.43 -7.45
N ASP A 105 -7.32 -17.89 -6.26
CA ASP A 105 -8.50 -18.18 -5.43
C ASP A 105 -9.77 -17.44 -5.89
N GLY A 106 -9.67 -16.66 -6.97
CA GLY A 106 -10.79 -15.88 -7.51
C GLY A 106 -10.98 -14.52 -6.86
N ALA A 107 -10.12 -14.12 -5.92
CA ALA A 107 -10.14 -12.77 -5.37
C ALA A 107 -9.60 -11.74 -6.37
N GLY A 108 -10.10 -10.52 -6.29
CA GLY A 108 -9.61 -9.41 -7.10
C GLY A 108 -8.24 -8.88 -6.64
N SER A 109 -7.41 -8.45 -7.59
CA SER A 109 -6.02 -8.07 -7.38
C SER A 109 -5.80 -6.66 -6.82
N THR A 110 -6.83 -5.80 -6.75
CA THR A 110 -6.68 -4.40 -6.32
C THR A 110 -5.96 -4.26 -4.98
N ALA A 111 -6.25 -5.16 -4.02
CA ALA A 111 -5.60 -5.15 -2.72
C ALA A 111 -4.08 -5.40 -2.84
N ARG A 112 -3.67 -6.35 -3.69
CA ARG A 112 -2.25 -6.69 -3.94
C ARG A 112 -1.53 -5.54 -4.64
N VAL A 113 -2.15 -4.96 -5.68
CA VAL A 113 -1.61 -3.83 -6.44
C VAL A 113 -1.38 -2.62 -5.52
N LEU A 114 -2.37 -2.27 -4.70
CA LEU A 114 -2.25 -1.16 -3.75
C LEU A 114 -1.22 -1.44 -2.64
N LEU A 115 -1.09 -2.69 -2.18
CA LEU A 115 -0.05 -3.08 -1.22
C LEU A 115 1.35 -2.90 -1.81
N ALA A 116 1.56 -3.34 -3.06
CA ALA A 116 2.81 -3.16 -3.77
C ALA A 116 3.15 -1.68 -3.96
N ALA A 117 2.18 -0.87 -4.44
CA ALA A 117 2.35 0.57 -4.60
C ALA A 117 2.70 1.27 -3.27
N GLN A 118 1.99 0.91 -2.18
CA GLN A 118 2.23 1.48 -0.86
C GLN A 118 3.62 1.09 -0.32
N ALA A 119 4.03 -0.16 -0.50
CA ALA A 119 5.33 -0.65 -0.09
C ALA A 119 6.46 0.07 -0.85
N MET A 120 6.33 0.22 -2.17
CA MET A 120 7.33 0.95 -2.95
C MET A 120 7.34 2.45 -2.62
N ALA A 121 6.18 3.08 -2.40
CA ALA A 121 6.11 4.49 -1.98
C ALA A 121 6.82 4.72 -0.63
N ARG A 122 6.77 3.73 0.28
CA ARG A 122 7.55 3.72 1.51
C ARG A 122 9.05 3.66 1.21
N VAL A 123 9.50 2.69 0.42
CA VAL A 123 10.90 2.55 0.01
C VAL A 123 11.42 3.85 -0.62
N TYR A 124 10.70 4.39 -1.59
CA TYR A 124 11.11 5.55 -2.38
C TYR A 124 11.33 6.82 -1.55
N ARG A 125 10.65 6.96 -0.40
CA ARG A 125 10.87 8.09 0.53
C ARG A 125 12.27 8.10 1.17
N LEU A 126 12.95 6.96 1.24
CA LEU A 126 14.31 6.85 1.78
C LEU A 126 15.34 6.47 0.72
N VAL A 127 14.91 5.83 -0.37
CA VAL A 127 15.77 5.37 -1.46
C VAL A 127 15.17 5.84 -2.80
N PRO A 128 15.42 7.11 -3.21
CA PRO A 128 14.71 7.73 -4.32
C PRO A 128 15.29 7.35 -5.69
N LYS A 129 15.16 6.08 -6.11
CA LYS A 129 15.52 5.62 -7.46
C LYS A 129 14.39 5.90 -8.48
N PRO A 130 14.64 6.48 -9.66
CA PRO A 130 13.61 6.77 -10.66
C PRO A 130 12.70 5.57 -10.99
N GLU A 131 13.29 4.38 -11.09
CA GLU A 131 12.61 3.13 -11.43
C GLU A 131 11.58 2.73 -10.35
N TYR A 132 11.79 3.13 -9.09
CA TYR A 132 10.82 2.89 -8.02
C TYR A 132 9.61 3.83 -8.12
N GLN A 133 9.81 5.05 -8.63
CA GLN A 133 8.72 5.97 -8.89
C GLN A 133 7.86 5.49 -10.07
N GLU A 134 8.50 5.02 -11.15
CA GLU A 134 7.83 4.38 -12.28
C GLU A 134 6.99 3.19 -11.81
N PHE A 135 7.57 2.28 -11.01
CA PHE A 135 6.83 1.15 -10.44
C PHE A 135 5.56 1.57 -9.68
N ILE A 136 5.63 2.64 -8.87
CA ILE A 136 4.46 3.15 -8.13
C ILE A 136 3.38 3.60 -9.12
N TYR A 137 3.76 4.35 -10.15
CA TYR A 137 2.83 4.83 -11.16
C TYR A 137 2.28 3.71 -12.05
N ASP A 138 3.05 2.67 -12.33
CA ASP A 138 2.55 1.49 -13.04
C ASP A 138 1.45 0.81 -12.24
N GLN A 139 1.65 0.62 -10.93
CA GLN A 139 0.64 0.02 -10.05
C GLN A 139 -0.63 0.90 -9.99
N LEU A 140 -0.48 2.22 -9.86
CA LEU A 140 -1.63 3.12 -9.81
C LEU A 140 -2.31 3.23 -11.18
N GLY A 141 -1.53 3.30 -12.26
CA GLY A 141 -1.99 3.36 -13.63
C GLY A 141 -2.84 2.15 -13.98
N TRP A 142 -2.43 0.94 -13.56
CA TRP A 142 -3.24 -0.27 -13.68
C TRP A 142 -4.67 -0.08 -13.15
N LEU A 143 -4.81 0.52 -11.97
CA LEU A 143 -6.11 0.77 -11.33
C LEU A 143 -6.94 1.85 -12.05
N PHE A 144 -6.28 2.74 -12.80
CA PHE A 144 -6.89 3.85 -13.54
C PHE A 144 -7.10 3.58 -15.03
N GLY A 145 -6.94 2.32 -15.48
CA GLY A 145 -7.23 1.93 -16.87
C GLY A 145 -6.00 1.68 -17.74
N VAL A 146 -4.78 1.78 -17.21
CA VAL A 146 -3.57 1.30 -17.90
C VAL A 146 -3.45 -0.21 -17.71
N ASN A 147 -4.44 -0.93 -18.22
CA ASN A 147 -4.54 -2.38 -18.20
C ASN A 147 -5.09 -2.88 -19.55
N PRO A 148 -4.98 -4.18 -19.88
CA PRO A 148 -5.40 -4.72 -21.17
C PRO A 148 -6.85 -4.43 -21.56
N GLU A 149 -7.69 -4.15 -20.57
CA GLU A 149 -9.13 -3.91 -20.75
C GLU A 149 -9.48 -2.41 -20.81
N GLY A 150 -8.52 -1.52 -20.53
CA GLY A 150 -8.76 -0.08 -20.50
C GLY A 150 -9.68 0.37 -19.36
N LEU A 151 -9.94 -0.49 -18.36
CA LEU A 151 -10.98 -0.25 -17.36
C LEU A 151 -10.42 0.45 -16.11
N CYS A 152 -11.07 1.55 -15.71
CA CYS A 152 -10.85 2.18 -14.42
C CYS A 152 -11.58 1.38 -13.33
N LEU A 153 -10.85 1.00 -12.28
CA LEU A 153 -11.37 0.26 -11.13
C LEU A 153 -11.85 1.19 -10.00
N LEU A 154 -11.63 2.50 -10.11
CA LEU A 154 -12.18 3.51 -9.21
C LEU A 154 -13.52 3.99 -9.72
N GLU A 155 -14.58 3.73 -8.98
CA GLU A 155 -15.93 4.11 -9.39
C GLU A 155 -16.11 5.63 -9.39
N GLY A 156 -16.77 6.15 -10.41
CA GLY A 156 -17.01 7.59 -10.57
C GLY A 156 -15.82 8.42 -11.07
N ILE A 157 -14.71 7.78 -11.48
CA ILE A 157 -13.53 8.44 -12.06
C ILE A 157 -13.16 7.80 -13.40
N GLY A 158 -12.75 8.63 -14.37
CA GLY A 158 -12.37 8.20 -15.72
C GLY A 158 -13.55 7.97 -16.65
N ASP A 159 -13.25 7.62 -17.91
CA ASP A 159 -14.26 7.51 -18.98
C ASP A 159 -14.68 6.06 -19.28
N ALA A 160 -13.98 5.08 -18.70
CA ALA A 160 -14.18 3.65 -18.95
C ALA A 160 -14.28 2.87 -17.63
N PRO A 161 -15.39 2.99 -16.88
CA PRO A 161 -15.55 2.26 -15.63
C PRO A 161 -15.88 0.78 -15.90
N ALA A 162 -15.71 -0.08 -14.89
CA ALA A 162 -16.10 -1.49 -15.02
C ALA A 162 -17.58 -1.65 -15.47
N PRO A 163 -17.89 -2.46 -16.50
CA PRO A 163 -19.25 -2.56 -17.03
C PRO A 163 -20.27 -3.06 -16.00
N LEU A 164 -19.84 -3.96 -15.11
CA LEU A 164 -20.66 -4.61 -14.11
C LEU A 164 -20.03 -4.46 -12.73
N VAL A 165 -20.86 -4.13 -11.73
CA VAL A 165 -20.44 -3.97 -10.32
C VAL A 165 -21.49 -4.61 -9.41
N LEU A 166 -21.07 -5.03 -8.22
CA LEU A 166 -21.95 -5.57 -7.18
C LEU A 166 -21.88 -4.65 -5.95
N PRO A 167 -22.74 -3.62 -5.88
CA PRO A 167 -22.81 -2.74 -4.72
C PRO A 167 -23.23 -3.52 -3.47
N PRO A 168 -22.80 -3.08 -2.27
CA PRO A 168 -23.30 -3.65 -1.02
C PRO A 168 -24.82 -3.59 -0.92
N SER A 169 -25.42 -4.49 -0.13
CA SER A 169 -26.87 -4.54 0.07
C SER A 169 -27.46 -3.17 0.43
N GLY A 170 -28.50 -2.75 -0.30
CA GLY A 170 -29.18 -1.46 -0.10
C GLY A 170 -28.43 -0.26 -0.67
N LYS A 171 -27.36 -0.47 -1.45
CA LYS A 171 -26.62 0.58 -2.15
C LYS A 171 -26.78 0.45 -3.66
N THR A 172 -26.63 1.56 -4.35
CA THR A 172 -26.54 1.65 -5.80
C THR A 172 -25.08 1.83 -6.23
N ARG A 173 -24.80 1.70 -7.53
CA ARG A 173 -23.49 2.04 -8.11
C ARG A 173 -23.07 3.48 -7.80
N GLY A 174 -24.01 4.43 -7.86
CA GLY A 174 -23.75 5.84 -7.57
C GLY A 174 -23.30 6.09 -6.13
N ASP A 175 -23.80 5.32 -5.18
CA ASP A 175 -23.38 5.38 -3.76
C ASP A 175 -21.94 4.90 -3.55
N CYS A 176 -21.36 4.20 -4.52
CA CYS A 176 -20.02 3.64 -4.45
C CYS A 176 -18.96 4.52 -5.12
N ALA A 177 -19.30 5.74 -5.57
CA ALA A 177 -18.34 6.66 -6.15
C ALA A 177 -17.16 6.93 -5.19
N GLY A 178 -15.93 6.88 -5.72
CA GLY A 178 -14.69 6.97 -4.94
C GLY A 178 -14.26 5.66 -4.27
N LEU A 179 -15.01 4.57 -4.45
CA LEU A 179 -14.62 3.23 -4.00
C LEU A 179 -13.94 2.44 -5.11
N PHE A 180 -12.89 1.71 -4.74
CA PHE A 180 -12.29 0.74 -5.65
C PHE A 180 -13.07 -0.58 -5.64
N LEU A 181 -13.22 -1.14 -6.84
CA LEU A 181 -13.56 -2.55 -7.01
C LEU A 181 -12.44 -3.44 -6.44
N ASN A 182 -12.79 -4.66 -6.05
CA ASN A 182 -11.81 -5.69 -5.71
C ASN A 182 -10.94 -6.07 -6.93
N GLY A 183 -11.49 -6.01 -8.14
CA GLY A 183 -10.73 -5.97 -9.40
C GLY A 183 -10.50 -7.32 -10.05
N PHE A 184 -9.43 -7.43 -10.84
CA PHE A 184 -9.13 -8.59 -11.68
C PHE A 184 -8.68 -9.81 -10.87
N ALA A 185 -9.23 -10.98 -11.17
CA ALA A 185 -8.71 -12.27 -10.72
C ALA A 185 -7.96 -12.97 -11.87
N ALA A 186 -7.33 -14.11 -11.57
CA ALA A 186 -6.85 -15.00 -12.61
C ALA A 186 -8.05 -15.58 -13.37
N ARG A 187 -7.93 -15.79 -14.69
CA ARG A 187 -9.02 -16.32 -15.50
C ARG A 187 -9.38 -17.75 -15.11
N THR A 188 -8.36 -18.55 -14.81
CA THR A 188 -8.46 -19.88 -14.19
C THR A 188 -7.24 -20.08 -13.30
N PRO A 189 -7.19 -21.12 -12.44
CA PRO A 189 -6.00 -21.40 -11.64
C PRO A 189 -4.71 -21.58 -12.45
N ASP A 190 -4.83 -22.01 -13.72
CA ASP A 190 -3.71 -22.24 -14.64
C ASP A 190 -3.55 -21.12 -15.70
N ASP A 191 -4.41 -20.08 -15.68
CA ASP A 191 -4.41 -18.96 -16.63
C ASP A 191 -4.37 -17.62 -15.89
N ASP A 192 -3.16 -17.12 -15.69
CA ASP A 192 -2.86 -15.88 -14.97
C ASP A 192 -3.08 -14.60 -15.82
N ARG A 193 -3.95 -14.66 -16.83
CA ARG A 193 -4.41 -13.46 -17.53
C ARG A 193 -5.51 -12.77 -16.71
N PRO A 194 -5.58 -11.42 -16.75
CA PRO A 194 -6.57 -10.67 -16.00
C PRO A 194 -7.98 -11.07 -16.44
N TRP A 195 -8.84 -11.33 -15.47
CA TRP A 195 -10.25 -11.59 -15.69
C TRP A 195 -11.11 -10.79 -14.71
N LEU A 196 -12.10 -10.09 -15.25
CA LEU A 196 -13.13 -9.37 -14.50
C LEU A 196 -14.46 -9.62 -15.22
N PRO A 197 -15.45 -10.22 -14.55
CA PRO A 197 -16.79 -10.38 -15.09
C PRO A 197 -17.39 -9.07 -15.61
N LYS A 198 -17.88 -9.07 -16.84
CA LYS A 198 -18.48 -7.90 -17.51
C LYS A 198 -19.99 -8.06 -17.72
N ALA A 199 -20.54 -9.26 -17.54
CA ALA A 199 -21.96 -9.55 -17.68
C ALA A 199 -22.43 -10.59 -16.65
N GLU A 200 -23.73 -10.59 -16.33
CA GLU A 200 -24.35 -11.53 -15.39
C GLU A 200 -24.13 -13.01 -15.76
N ALA A 201 -24.08 -13.31 -17.06
CA ALA A 201 -23.82 -14.66 -17.55
C ALA A 201 -22.42 -15.19 -17.21
N GLU A 202 -21.49 -14.31 -16.85
CA GLU A 202 -20.13 -14.65 -16.39
C GLU A 202 -20.07 -14.90 -14.88
N ALA A 203 -21.22 -14.94 -14.21
CA ALA A 203 -21.37 -15.21 -12.77
C ALA A 203 -20.46 -14.32 -11.90
N PRO A 204 -20.66 -12.98 -11.93
CA PRO A 204 -19.88 -12.06 -11.13
C PRO A 204 -19.98 -12.38 -9.64
N THR A 205 -18.91 -12.12 -8.89
CA THR A 205 -18.90 -12.28 -7.44
C THR A 205 -18.43 -11.01 -6.75
N GLU A 206 -18.75 -10.86 -5.47
CA GLU A 206 -18.24 -9.75 -4.67
C GLU A 206 -16.70 -9.74 -4.60
N ALA A 207 -16.05 -10.90 -4.77
CA ALA A 207 -14.60 -11.04 -4.71
C ALA A 207 -13.88 -10.27 -5.83
N THR A 208 -14.54 -10.05 -6.98
CA THR A 208 -14.02 -9.26 -8.11
C THR A 208 -14.80 -7.96 -8.32
N ASN A 209 -16.13 -8.07 -8.44
CA ASN A 209 -17.03 -6.97 -8.83
C ASN A 209 -17.57 -6.17 -7.63
N GLY A 210 -17.29 -6.62 -6.41
CA GLY A 210 -17.63 -5.90 -5.19
C GLY A 210 -16.64 -4.77 -4.87
N PHE A 211 -16.99 -3.94 -3.89
CA PHE A 211 -16.21 -2.79 -3.45
C PHE A 211 -15.50 -3.05 -2.13
N SER A 212 -14.36 -2.38 -1.91
CA SER A 212 -13.63 -2.45 -0.64
C SER A 212 -13.20 -1.09 -0.13
N LEU A 213 -13.73 -0.71 1.03
CA LEU A 213 -13.30 0.48 1.76
C LEU A 213 -11.81 0.39 2.13
N SER A 214 -11.31 -0.81 2.44
CA SER A 214 -9.90 -1.04 2.76
C SER A 214 -8.99 -0.73 1.58
N ASN A 215 -9.42 -1.02 0.36
CA ASN A 215 -8.68 -0.65 -0.85
C ASN A 215 -8.63 0.88 -0.99
N SER A 216 -9.76 1.57 -0.89
CA SER A 216 -9.79 3.04 -0.96
C SER A 216 -8.96 3.71 0.15
N ALA A 217 -9.03 3.23 1.39
CA ALA A 217 -8.20 3.74 2.47
C ALA A 217 -6.70 3.53 2.20
N ARG A 218 -6.32 2.37 1.64
CA ARG A 218 -4.94 2.10 1.26
C ARG A 218 -4.48 3.03 0.13
N PHE A 219 -5.31 3.27 -0.88
CA PHE A 219 -5.01 4.22 -1.95
C PHE A 219 -4.74 5.63 -1.41
N VAL A 220 -5.61 6.15 -0.53
CA VAL A 220 -5.39 7.46 0.11
C VAL A 220 -4.08 7.48 0.89
N SER A 221 -3.76 6.39 1.60
CA SER A 221 -2.47 6.27 2.29
C SER A 221 -1.28 6.17 1.34
N THR A 222 -1.41 5.56 0.16
CA THR A 222 -0.36 5.52 -0.86
C THR A 222 -0.15 6.92 -1.42
N LEU A 223 -1.22 7.64 -1.77
CA LEU A 223 -1.13 9.02 -2.25
C LEU A 223 -0.50 9.96 -1.22
N SER A 224 -0.78 9.78 0.06
CA SER A 224 -0.16 10.62 1.11
C SER A 224 1.35 10.37 1.21
N LEU A 225 1.80 9.13 1.03
CA LEU A 225 3.23 8.80 0.95
C LEU A 225 3.87 9.42 -0.29
N VAL A 226 3.21 9.31 -1.45
CA VAL A 226 3.71 9.87 -2.71
C VAL A 226 3.79 11.39 -2.65
N LYS A 227 2.74 12.06 -2.15
CA LYS A 227 2.73 13.52 -1.98
C LYS A 227 3.78 14.02 -0.99
N ALA A 228 4.15 13.20 -0.01
CA ALA A 228 5.17 13.51 0.97
C ALA A 228 6.62 13.32 0.45
N ILE A 229 6.79 12.81 -0.77
CA ILE A 229 8.08 12.84 -1.47
C ILE A 229 8.34 14.30 -1.85
N ARG A 230 9.45 14.88 -1.37
CA ARG A 230 9.89 16.20 -1.83
C ARG A 230 10.31 16.08 -3.29
N THR A 231 9.44 16.47 -4.21
CA THR A 231 9.88 16.83 -5.56
C THR A 231 10.61 18.16 -5.45
N VAL A 232 11.92 18.18 -5.72
CA VAL A 232 12.57 19.45 -6.07
C VAL A 232 11.81 19.96 -7.29
N MET A 233 11.10 21.06 -7.15
CA MET A 233 10.42 21.67 -8.30
C MET A 233 11.52 22.01 -9.32
N PRO A 234 11.33 21.78 -10.63
CA PRO A 234 12.35 22.09 -11.65
C PRO A 234 12.91 23.51 -11.57
N ASP A 235 12.14 24.45 -11.01
CA ASP A 235 12.51 25.85 -10.80
C ASP A 235 13.43 26.09 -9.59
N GLU A 236 13.62 25.12 -8.71
CA GLU A 236 14.53 25.20 -7.56
C GLU A 236 15.96 24.71 -7.88
N ALA A 237 16.16 24.08 -9.05
CA ALA A 237 17.48 23.69 -9.53
C ALA A 237 18.29 24.86 -10.15
N LYS A 238 17.73 26.08 -10.15
CA LYS A 238 18.37 27.31 -10.61
C LYS A 238 18.37 28.39 -9.53
N LYS A 239 19.04 28.16 -8.41
CA LYS A 239 19.58 29.23 -7.55
C LYS A 239 20.93 28.83 -6.97
#